data_AF-A0A7W5E2L6-F1
#
_entry.id   AF-A0A7W5E2L6-F1
#
_cell.length_a   1.000
_cell.length_b   1.000
_cell.length_c   1.000
_cell.angle_alpha   90.00
_cell.angle_beta   90.00
_cell.angle_gamma   90.00
#
_symmetry.space_group_name_H-M   'P 1'
#
loop_
_entity.id
_entity.type
_entity.pdbx_description
1 polymer ?
#
loop_
_entity_poly.entity_id
_entity_poly.type
_entity_poly.pdbx_seq_one_letter_code
_entity_poly.pdbx_strand_id
1 'polypeptide(L)'
;MSAAITSSRTNQGGFLFSPGIDLFFVINCCWPLILLVDRVGGVTTHQSLLFWQIYFVTAPHRWITLALVAVDHHKGHDRRRQFIAFGSAILIGCLCVKMGTGSLLCLGAIDYIWNAWHFASQHHGVFQIYQRRSQSSMGGAKTRFDKFVFRGFMLFVIARVAGWGWTAGPFEHWHWVASVDWLVLIIPVGLVIRQLVRYAHGSNANLASLTYLISVMSLFTALLLASHYENSQWVVQLALASAIFHSLEYMSIVTWSMSRSGATSQSAILSHLATVWVSFMAIFIIVIGLGNYLLSRGYFEFWVFINIIVAFWHYCFDGMIWKSRKPKSTSANAVAA
;
A
#
# COMPACT_ATOMS: atom_id res chain seq x y z
N MET A 1 -27.09 13.43 -38.25
CA MET A 1 -25.71 12.92 -38.21
C MET A 1 -25.03 13.52 -36.99
N SER A 2 -25.02 12.80 -35.86
CA SER A 2 -24.42 13.29 -34.61
C SER A 2 -23.27 12.34 -34.29
N ALA A 3 -22.04 12.86 -34.36
CA ALA A 3 -20.83 12.10 -34.15
C ALA A 3 -20.74 11.67 -32.69
N ALA A 4 -20.86 10.36 -32.46
CA ALA A 4 -20.52 9.73 -31.20
C ALA A 4 -19.03 9.96 -30.91
N ILE A 5 -18.73 10.79 -29.89
CA ILE A 5 -17.39 10.94 -29.34
C ILE A 5 -17.06 9.66 -28.59
N THR A 6 -16.60 8.67 -29.35
CA THR A 6 -16.05 7.42 -28.85
C THR A 6 -14.65 7.72 -28.32
N SER A 7 -14.53 8.19 -27.09
CA SER A 7 -13.22 8.33 -26.43
C SER A 7 -12.69 6.97 -25.97
N SER A 8 -12.59 6.00 -26.87
CA SER A 8 -11.83 4.78 -26.63
C SER A 8 -10.35 5.07 -26.90
N ARG A 9 -9.69 5.79 -25.98
CA ARG A 9 -8.22 5.75 -25.93
C ARG A 9 -7.82 4.34 -25.52
N THR A 10 -7.60 3.49 -26.51
CA THR A 10 -6.97 2.18 -26.36
C THR A 10 -5.52 2.41 -25.89
N ASN A 11 -5.31 2.52 -24.57
CA ASN A 11 -3.98 2.45 -23.98
C ASN A 11 -3.41 1.07 -24.35
N GLN A 12 -2.49 1.01 -25.31
CA GLN A 12 -1.96 -0.20 -25.96
C GLN A 12 -1.23 -1.21 -25.03
N GLY A 13 -1.31 -1.08 -23.70
CA GLY A 13 -0.72 -2.01 -22.75
C GLY A 13 -1.50 -2.19 -21.45
N GLY A 14 -2.71 -1.64 -21.34
CA GLY A 14 -3.54 -1.74 -20.13
C GLY A 14 -3.17 -0.81 -18.97
N PHE A 15 -2.24 0.13 -19.18
CA PHE A 15 -1.79 1.13 -18.19
C PHE A 15 -2.91 2.07 -17.73
N LEU A 16 -2.84 2.55 -16.49
CA LEU A 16 -3.81 3.43 -15.83
C LEU A 16 -3.72 4.86 -16.36
N PHE A 17 -2.52 5.44 -16.33
CA PHE A 17 -2.24 6.79 -16.83
C PHE A 17 -1.52 6.73 -18.18
N SER A 18 -0.25 6.35 -18.14
CA SER A 18 0.66 6.17 -19.28
C SER A 18 1.75 5.18 -18.87
N PRO A 19 2.44 4.51 -19.82
CA PRO A 19 3.48 3.54 -19.49
C PRO A 19 4.56 4.10 -18.54
N GLY A 20 5.07 5.30 -18.82
CA GLY A 20 6.13 5.89 -17.98
C GLY A 20 5.66 6.25 -16.57
N ILE A 21 4.47 6.86 -16.43
CA ILE A 21 3.92 7.23 -15.11
C ILE A 21 3.63 5.97 -14.29
N ASP A 22 3.00 4.97 -14.91
CA ASP A 22 2.70 3.72 -14.23
C ASP A 22 3.99 2.98 -13.82
N LEU A 23 4.98 2.86 -14.70
CA LEU A 23 6.25 2.18 -14.40
C LEU A 23 7.01 2.82 -13.23
N PHE A 24 6.97 4.14 -13.12
CA PHE A 24 7.68 4.87 -12.07
C PHE A 24 6.90 4.93 -10.76
N PHE A 25 5.61 5.28 -10.81
CA PHE A 25 4.84 5.59 -9.61
C PHE A 25 3.92 4.48 -9.11
N VAL A 26 3.40 3.62 -9.99
CA VAL A 26 2.41 2.58 -9.60
C VAL A 26 3.07 1.21 -9.53
N ILE A 27 3.73 0.79 -10.60
CA ILE A 27 4.46 -0.48 -10.74
C ILE A 27 5.83 -0.37 -10.04
N ASN A 28 6.35 0.85 -9.89
CA ASN A 28 7.62 1.17 -9.25
C ASN A 28 8.76 0.22 -9.63
N CYS A 29 9.07 0.10 -10.92
CA CYS A 29 10.22 -0.68 -11.40
C CYS A 29 11.58 -0.13 -10.93
N CYS A 30 11.58 1.06 -10.33
CA CYS A 30 12.78 1.77 -9.88
C CYS A 30 13.19 1.41 -8.45
N TRP A 31 12.47 0.52 -7.75
CA TRP A 31 12.84 0.09 -6.40
C TRP A 31 14.29 -0.43 -6.27
N PRO A 32 14.92 -1.10 -7.27
CA PRO A 32 16.32 -1.52 -7.15
C PRO A 32 17.30 -0.34 -7.08
N LEU A 33 16.93 0.83 -7.58
CA LEU A 33 17.78 2.03 -7.49
C LEU A 33 17.98 2.48 -6.04
N ILE A 34 17.01 2.20 -5.16
CA ILE A 34 17.12 2.50 -3.72
C ILE A 34 18.29 1.70 -3.11
N LEU A 35 18.47 0.45 -3.53
CA LEU A 35 19.59 -0.38 -3.09
C LEU A 35 20.93 0.17 -3.58
N LEU A 36 20.98 0.69 -4.81
CA LEU A 36 22.18 1.31 -5.36
C LEU A 36 22.55 2.59 -4.59
N VAL A 37 21.57 3.44 -4.30
CA VAL A 37 21.78 4.68 -3.55
C VAL A 37 22.32 4.38 -2.15
N ASP A 38 21.76 3.40 -1.44
CA ASP A 38 22.25 3.05 -0.11
C ASP A 38 23.66 2.45 -0.14
N ARG A 39 23.91 1.55 -1.11
CA ARG A 39 25.23 0.92 -1.27
C ARG A 39 26.33 1.92 -1.59
N VAL A 40 26.05 2.90 -2.45
CA VAL A 40 27.01 3.95 -2.85
C VAL A 40 27.13 5.02 -1.75
N GLY A 41 26.04 5.34 -1.06
CA GLY A 41 25.99 6.41 -0.08
C GLY A 41 26.55 6.07 1.31
N GLY A 42 26.82 4.79 1.59
CA GLY A 42 27.45 4.34 2.84
C GLY A 42 26.58 4.53 4.10
N VAL A 43 27.21 4.44 5.28
CA VAL A 43 26.51 4.38 6.58
C VAL A 43 25.65 5.62 6.88
N THR A 44 26.10 6.80 6.47
CA THR A 44 25.35 8.06 6.66
C THR A 44 24.07 8.07 5.83
N THR A 45 24.13 7.57 4.60
CA THR A 45 22.95 7.40 3.74
C THR A 45 22.02 6.34 4.31
N HIS A 46 22.57 5.25 4.86
CA HIS A 46 21.78 4.20 5.49
C HIS A 46 20.97 4.68 6.71
N GLN A 47 21.62 5.41 7.63
CA GLN A 47 20.94 6.01 8.79
C GLN A 47 19.89 7.04 8.37
N SER A 48 20.20 7.83 7.34
CA SER A 48 19.24 8.76 6.76
C SER A 48 18.05 7.99 6.19
N LEU A 49 18.27 6.94 5.39
CA LEU A 49 17.22 6.13 4.77
C LEU A 49 16.33 5.41 5.78
N LEU A 50 16.89 4.93 6.90
CA LEU A 50 16.14 4.42 8.05
C LEU A 50 15.22 5.49 8.68
N PHE A 51 15.76 6.70 8.85
CA PHE A 51 14.95 7.85 9.25
C PHE A 51 13.84 8.14 8.22
N TRP A 52 14.14 8.08 6.92
CA TRP A 52 13.13 8.24 5.87
C TRP A 52 12.07 7.11 5.90
N GLN A 53 12.43 5.87 6.23
CA GLN A 53 11.47 4.76 6.31
C GLN A 53 10.42 4.98 7.41
N ILE A 54 10.89 5.17 8.63
CA ILE A 54 10.05 5.26 9.82
C ILE A 54 9.20 6.52 9.76
N TYR A 55 9.82 7.66 9.40
CA TYR A 55 9.17 8.95 9.49
C TYR A 55 8.53 9.43 8.19
N PHE A 56 9.05 9.08 7.01
CA PHE A 56 8.63 9.65 5.71
C PHE A 56 7.60 8.83 4.95
N VAL A 57 7.52 7.52 5.22
CA VAL A 57 6.79 6.61 4.34
C VAL A 57 5.64 5.90 5.05
N THR A 58 5.88 5.35 6.24
CA THR A 58 4.88 4.53 6.95
C THR A 58 3.88 5.34 7.79
N ALA A 59 4.30 6.44 8.40
CA ALA A 59 3.44 7.27 9.25
C ALA A 59 2.63 8.33 8.46
N PRO A 60 3.21 9.12 7.55
CA PRO A 60 2.54 10.32 7.03
C PRO A 60 1.30 10.09 6.17
N HIS A 61 1.26 9.01 5.40
CA HIS A 61 0.08 8.71 4.58
C HIS A 61 -1.16 8.45 5.45
N ARG A 62 -0.99 7.94 6.68
CA ARG A 62 -2.07 7.69 7.65
C ARG A 62 -2.70 9.01 8.10
N TRP A 63 -1.86 9.97 8.49
CA TRP A 63 -2.27 11.32 8.91
C TRP A 63 -3.01 12.07 7.80
N ILE A 64 -2.52 11.98 6.57
CA ILE A 64 -3.08 12.72 5.44
C ILE A 64 -4.41 12.13 4.98
N THR A 65 -4.57 10.81 5.05
CA THR A 65 -5.88 10.19 4.78
C THR A 65 -6.95 10.73 5.73
N LEU A 66 -6.62 10.96 7.01
CA LEU A 66 -7.54 11.60 7.95
C LEU A 66 -7.82 13.05 7.57
N ALA A 67 -6.81 13.82 7.19
CA ALA A 67 -6.99 15.21 6.73
C ALA A 67 -7.89 15.28 5.47
N LEU A 68 -7.64 14.42 4.48
CA LEU A 68 -8.46 14.34 3.27
C LEU A 68 -9.90 13.95 3.58
N VAL A 69 -10.13 12.97 4.47
CA VAL A 69 -11.49 12.58 4.89
C VAL A 69 -12.18 13.69 5.68
N ALA A 70 -11.44 14.43 6.50
CA ALA A 70 -11.98 15.55 7.27
C ALA A 70 -12.34 16.76 6.39
N VAL A 71 -11.59 16.99 5.30
CA VAL A 71 -11.74 18.16 4.41
C VAL A 71 -12.63 17.88 3.18
N ASP A 72 -12.73 16.63 2.70
CA ASP A 72 -13.56 16.26 1.53
C ASP A 72 -15.07 16.39 1.84
N HIS A 73 -15.56 17.63 1.75
CA HIS A 73 -16.95 18.03 1.99
C HIS A 73 -17.94 17.49 0.94
N HIS A 74 -17.46 17.11 -0.26
CA HIS A 74 -18.32 16.71 -1.36
C HIS A 74 -19.03 15.35 -1.17
N LYS A 75 -18.67 14.61 -0.12
CA LYS A 75 -19.30 13.33 0.26
C LYS A 75 -19.89 13.35 1.69
N GLY A 76 -19.94 14.52 2.33
CA GLY A 76 -19.67 14.65 3.78
C GLY A 76 -20.81 14.93 4.76
N HIS A 77 -22.08 15.09 4.36
CA HIS A 77 -23.10 15.45 5.36
C HIS A 77 -23.38 14.35 6.42
N ASP A 78 -23.09 13.08 6.11
CA ASP A 78 -23.37 11.94 7.01
C ASP A 78 -22.12 11.31 7.65
N ARG A 79 -20.91 11.68 7.17
CA ARG A 79 -19.66 11.04 7.62
C ARG A 79 -18.98 11.73 8.79
N ARG A 80 -19.28 13.00 9.07
CA ARG A 80 -18.67 13.74 10.19
C ARG A 80 -18.97 13.11 11.54
N ARG A 81 -20.21 12.63 11.74
CA ARG A 81 -20.60 11.89 12.97
C ARG A 81 -19.83 10.59 13.10
N GLN A 82 -19.66 9.84 12.00
CA GLN A 82 -18.88 8.60 11.99
C GLN A 82 -17.40 8.86 12.25
N PHE A 83 -16.83 9.93 11.68
CA PHE A 83 -15.46 10.36 11.91
C PHE A 83 -15.19 10.65 13.38
N ILE A 84 -16.05 11.45 14.02
CA ILE A 84 -15.92 11.76 15.45
C ILE A 84 -16.17 10.50 16.29
N ALA A 85 -17.21 9.71 16.00
CA ALA A 85 -17.53 8.51 16.77
C ALA A 85 -16.39 7.47 16.75
N PHE A 86 -15.82 7.18 15.57
CA PHE A 86 -14.67 6.28 15.46
C PHE A 86 -13.43 6.88 16.11
N GLY A 87 -13.15 8.16 15.90
CA GLY A 87 -12.02 8.84 16.55
C GLY A 87 -12.10 8.76 18.07
N SER A 88 -13.26 9.05 18.66
CA SER A 88 -13.49 8.95 20.10
C SER A 88 -13.39 7.52 20.60
N ALA A 89 -13.99 6.54 19.92
CA ALA A 89 -13.93 5.14 20.32
C ALA A 89 -12.49 4.60 20.31
N ILE A 90 -11.69 4.95 19.30
CA ILE A 90 -10.28 4.56 19.18
C ILE A 90 -9.46 5.22 20.28
N LEU A 91 -9.65 6.53 20.51
CA LEU A 91 -8.95 7.24 21.57
C LEU A 91 -9.22 6.60 22.93
N ILE A 92 -10.50 6.34 23.26
CA ILE A 92 -10.89 5.69 24.52
C ILE A 92 -10.28 4.29 24.60
N GLY A 93 -10.38 3.47 23.55
CA GLY A 93 -9.81 2.12 23.53
C GLY A 93 -8.30 2.11 23.75
N CYS A 94 -7.56 2.98 23.05
CA CYS A 94 -6.12 3.13 23.23
C CYS A 94 -5.75 3.59 24.64
N LEU A 95 -6.50 4.57 25.20
CA LEU A 95 -6.30 5.02 26.58
C LEU A 95 -6.56 3.90 27.59
N CYS A 96 -7.65 3.15 27.44
CA CYS A 96 -7.98 2.02 28.32
C CYS A 96 -6.87 0.95 28.31
N VAL A 97 -6.35 0.58 27.13
CA VAL A 97 -5.26 -0.40 27.03
C VAL A 97 -3.97 0.17 27.63
N LYS A 98 -3.62 1.42 27.32
CA LYS A 98 -2.43 2.07 27.87
C LYS A 98 -2.49 2.16 29.40
N MET A 99 -3.61 2.62 29.96
CA MET A 99 -3.79 2.76 31.40
C MET A 99 -3.90 1.41 32.11
N GLY A 100 -4.55 0.42 31.48
CA GLY A 100 -4.74 -0.91 32.06
C GLY A 100 -3.49 -1.79 32.05
N THR A 101 -2.63 -1.64 31.03
CA THR A 101 -1.43 -2.49 30.87
C THR A 101 -0.11 -1.77 31.14
N GLY A 102 -0.12 -0.44 31.18
CA GLY A 102 1.10 0.38 31.26
C GLY A 102 1.98 0.31 30.01
N SER A 103 1.53 -0.32 28.92
CA SER A 103 2.34 -0.60 27.74
C SER A 103 1.58 -0.36 26.43
N LEU A 104 2.32 0.04 25.40
CA LEU A 104 1.81 0.20 24.03
C LEU A 104 2.04 -1.04 23.16
N LEU A 105 2.73 -2.07 23.67
CA LEU A 105 3.16 -3.22 22.88
C LEU A 105 2.00 -3.98 22.23
N CYS A 106 0.90 -4.19 22.96
CA CYS A 106 -0.29 -4.87 22.43
C CYS A 106 -0.90 -4.07 21.27
N LEU A 107 -1.04 -2.76 21.42
CA LEU A 107 -1.55 -1.88 20.36
C LEU A 107 -0.58 -1.86 19.16
N GLY A 108 0.72 -1.81 19.40
CA GLY A 108 1.75 -1.88 18.35
C GLY A 108 1.72 -3.22 17.59
N ALA A 109 1.49 -4.34 18.26
CA ALA A 109 1.36 -5.64 17.61
C ALA A 109 0.11 -5.70 16.72
N ILE A 110 -1.02 -5.17 17.18
CA ILE A 110 -2.25 -5.06 16.38
C ILE A 110 -2.00 -4.15 15.16
N ASP A 111 -1.35 -3.00 15.35
CA ASP A 111 -0.96 -2.09 14.27
C ASP A 111 -0.11 -2.81 13.23
N TYR A 112 0.89 -3.58 13.67
CA TYR A 112 1.76 -4.33 12.78
C TYR A 112 0.99 -5.38 11.94
N ILE A 113 0.12 -6.18 12.58
CA ILE A 113 -0.69 -7.19 11.89
C ILE A 113 -1.62 -6.52 10.87
N TRP A 114 -2.26 -5.41 11.24
CA TRP A 114 -3.12 -4.69 10.32
C TRP A 114 -2.34 -4.11 9.14
N ASN A 115 -1.17 -3.50 9.39
CA ASN A 115 -0.30 -3.02 8.33
C ASN A 115 0.08 -4.13 7.36
N ALA A 116 0.50 -5.29 7.87
CA ALA A 116 0.83 -6.44 7.04
C ALA A 116 -0.34 -6.84 6.13
N TRP A 117 -1.54 -6.90 6.70
CA TRP A 117 -2.76 -7.18 5.94
C TRP A 117 -3.10 -6.09 4.92
N HIS A 118 -2.93 -4.82 5.27
CA HIS A 118 -3.19 -3.67 4.40
C HIS A 118 -2.25 -3.67 3.19
N PHE A 119 -0.93 -3.83 3.40
CA PHE A 119 0.06 -3.96 2.32
C PHE A 119 -0.31 -5.10 1.36
N ALA A 120 -0.53 -6.31 1.88
CA ALA A 120 -0.92 -7.46 1.07
C ALA A 120 -2.25 -7.22 0.34
N SER A 121 -3.19 -6.54 0.99
CA SER A 121 -4.50 -6.25 0.43
C SER A 121 -4.47 -5.22 -0.70
N GLN A 122 -3.69 -4.14 -0.54
CA GLN A 122 -3.55 -3.06 -1.48
C GLN A 122 -2.85 -3.54 -2.75
N HIS A 123 -1.68 -4.17 -2.64
CA HIS A 123 -0.93 -4.64 -3.80
C HIS A 123 -1.73 -5.65 -4.64
N HIS A 124 -2.40 -6.59 -3.98
CA HIS A 124 -3.31 -7.50 -4.69
C HIS A 124 -4.50 -6.74 -5.33
N GLY A 125 -5.04 -5.73 -4.65
CA GLY A 125 -6.11 -4.88 -5.18
C GLY A 125 -5.69 -4.15 -6.46
N VAL A 126 -4.51 -3.53 -6.46
CA VAL A 126 -3.94 -2.83 -7.62
C VAL A 126 -3.64 -3.80 -8.76
N PHE A 127 -3.08 -4.97 -8.47
CA PHE A 127 -2.92 -6.04 -9.46
C PHE A 127 -4.26 -6.41 -10.13
N GLN A 128 -5.33 -6.53 -9.35
CA GLN A 128 -6.67 -6.80 -9.90
C GLN A 128 -7.20 -5.66 -10.78
N ILE A 129 -6.86 -4.39 -10.49
CA ILE A 129 -7.25 -3.26 -11.36
C ILE A 129 -6.63 -3.45 -12.75
N TYR A 130 -5.33 -3.79 -12.81
CA TYR A 130 -4.64 -4.06 -14.07
C TYR A 130 -5.20 -5.29 -14.81
N GLN A 131 -5.51 -6.38 -14.10
CA GLN A 131 -6.10 -7.58 -14.69
C GLN A 131 -7.54 -7.36 -15.22
N ARG A 132 -8.36 -6.57 -14.53
CA ARG A 132 -9.73 -6.28 -15.00
C ARG A 132 -9.73 -5.44 -16.27
N ARG A 133 -8.72 -4.58 -16.46
CA ARG A 133 -8.55 -3.82 -17.70
C ARG A 133 -8.22 -4.69 -18.91
N SER A 134 -7.64 -5.88 -18.74
CA SER A 134 -7.39 -6.81 -19.85
C SER A 134 -8.58 -7.71 -20.19
N GLN A 135 -9.80 -7.41 -19.70
CA GLN A 135 -10.98 -8.28 -19.82
C GLN A 135 -10.76 -9.71 -19.31
N SER A 136 -9.74 -9.95 -18.46
CA SER A 136 -9.55 -11.25 -17.84
C SER A 136 -10.52 -11.48 -16.68
N SER A 137 -11.76 -11.80 -17.03
CA SER A 137 -12.72 -12.37 -16.10
C SER A 137 -12.30 -13.82 -15.79
N MET A 138 -11.55 -14.01 -14.71
CA MET A 138 -11.32 -15.35 -14.15
C MET A 138 -12.56 -15.79 -13.36
N GLY A 139 -12.87 -17.10 -13.38
CA GLY A 139 -13.96 -17.66 -12.59
C GLY A 139 -13.76 -17.40 -11.09
N GLY A 140 -14.87 -17.21 -10.36
CA GLY A 140 -14.86 -16.72 -8.97
C GLY A 140 -14.02 -17.54 -7.98
N ALA A 141 -13.93 -18.86 -8.15
CA ALA A 141 -13.08 -19.71 -7.31
C ALA A 141 -11.58 -19.45 -7.56
N LYS A 142 -11.18 -19.31 -8.82
CA LYS A 142 -9.79 -19.06 -9.22
C LYS A 142 -9.31 -17.69 -8.74
N THR A 143 -10.19 -16.68 -8.78
CA THR A 143 -9.90 -15.35 -8.24
C THR A 143 -9.70 -15.35 -6.72
N ARG A 144 -10.45 -16.19 -5.98
CA ARG A 144 -10.26 -16.33 -4.53
C ARG A 144 -8.96 -17.05 -4.19
N PHE A 145 -8.62 -18.10 -4.93
CA PHE A 145 -7.35 -18.81 -4.77
C PHE A 145 -6.16 -17.89 -5.01
N ASP A 146 -6.17 -17.14 -6.12
CA ASP A 146 -5.12 -16.17 -6.44
C ASP A 146 -4.95 -15.12 -5.36
N LYS A 147 -6.07 -14.62 -4.84
CA LYS A 147 -6.08 -13.68 -3.71
C LYS A 147 -5.43 -14.27 -2.47
N PHE A 148 -5.78 -15.51 -2.12
CA PHE A 148 -5.23 -16.19 -0.96
C PHE A 148 -3.72 -16.42 -1.10
N VAL A 149 -3.29 -16.95 -2.25
CA VAL A 149 -1.88 -17.26 -2.52
C VAL A 149 -1.03 -16.00 -2.57
N PHE A 150 -1.47 -14.96 -3.29
CA PHE A 150 -0.74 -13.68 -3.39
C PHE A 150 -0.59 -13.02 -2.02
N ARG A 151 -1.70 -12.90 -1.27
CA ARG A 151 -1.68 -12.26 0.05
C ARG A 151 -0.94 -13.11 1.08
N GLY A 152 -1.12 -14.43 1.04
CA GLY A 152 -0.46 -15.38 1.94
C GLY A 152 1.06 -15.31 1.78
N PHE A 153 1.56 -15.26 0.55
CA PHE A 153 2.98 -15.04 0.27
C PHE A 153 3.47 -13.74 0.91
N MET A 154 2.81 -12.61 0.63
CA MET A 154 3.23 -11.32 1.19
C MET A 154 3.19 -11.28 2.73
N LEU A 155 2.13 -11.81 3.33
CA LEU A 155 2.00 -11.89 4.79
C LEU A 155 3.10 -12.76 5.41
N PHE A 156 3.45 -13.88 4.77
CA PHE A 156 4.56 -14.73 5.20
C PHE A 156 5.88 -13.96 5.16
N VAL A 157 6.17 -13.27 4.05
CA VAL A 157 7.39 -12.45 3.92
C VAL A 157 7.44 -11.35 4.98
N ILE A 158 6.33 -10.65 5.23
CA ILE A 158 6.28 -9.60 6.26
C ILE A 158 6.54 -10.20 7.65
N ALA A 159 5.98 -11.36 7.97
CA ALA A 159 6.27 -12.05 9.22
C ALA A 159 7.76 -12.45 9.35
N ARG A 160 8.38 -12.94 8.27
CA ARG A 160 9.83 -13.23 8.22
C ARG A 160 10.67 -11.96 8.44
N VAL A 161 10.26 -10.82 7.86
CA VAL A 161 10.91 -9.51 8.07
C VAL A 161 10.81 -9.03 9.52
N ALA A 162 9.73 -9.38 10.24
CA ALA A 162 9.59 -9.13 11.68
C ALA A 162 10.47 -10.03 12.57
N GLY A 163 11.28 -10.92 12.00
CA GLY A 163 12.17 -11.81 12.74
C GLY A 163 11.57 -13.19 13.05
N TRP A 164 10.38 -13.53 12.52
CA TRP A 164 9.81 -14.86 12.75
C TRP A 164 10.68 -15.93 12.10
N GLY A 165 11.31 -16.78 12.91
CA GLY A 165 12.22 -17.84 12.43
C GLY A 165 13.65 -17.39 12.17
N TRP A 166 14.08 -16.24 12.72
CA TRP A 166 15.49 -15.85 12.76
C TRP A 166 16.20 -16.54 13.93
N THR A 167 17.51 -16.76 13.83
CA THR A 167 18.35 -17.30 14.91
C THR A 167 18.38 -16.38 16.13
N ALA A 168 18.57 -15.08 15.90
CA ALA A 168 18.49 -14.03 16.93
C ALA A 168 17.10 -13.36 17.00
N GLY A 169 16.04 -14.08 16.62
CA GLY A 169 14.68 -13.56 16.55
C GLY A 169 13.93 -13.56 17.89
N PRO A 170 12.76 -12.90 17.97
CA PRO A 170 11.94 -12.83 19.18
C PRO A 170 11.24 -14.15 19.55
N PHE A 171 11.33 -15.19 18.71
CA PHE A 171 10.66 -16.47 18.90
C PHE A 171 11.68 -17.62 18.96
N GLU A 172 12.07 -18.00 20.17
CA GLU A 172 12.95 -19.14 20.41
C GLU A 172 12.33 -20.44 19.85
N HIS A 173 13.16 -21.32 19.27
CA HIS A 173 12.77 -22.61 18.66
C HIS A 173 12.01 -22.57 17.32
N TRP A 174 11.76 -21.39 16.75
CA TRP A 174 11.06 -21.26 15.45
C TRP A 174 11.98 -21.22 14.23
N HIS A 175 13.28 -21.52 14.38
CA HIS A 175 14.28 -21.42 13.30
C HIS A 175 13.98 -22.32 12.09
N TRP A 176 13.22 -23.41 12.28
CA TRP A 176 12.78 -24.31 11.21
C TRP A 176 11.91 -23.62 10.16
N VAL A 177 11.29 -22.48 10.49
CA VAL A 177 10.48 -21.69 9.54
C VAL A 177 11.33 -21.23 8.36
N ALA A 178 12.62 -20.94 8.57
CA ALA A 178 13.53 -20.57 7.49
C ALA A 178 13.66 -21.68 6.42
N SER A 179 13.50 -22.95 6.78
CA SER A 179 13.50 -24.06 5.84
C SER A 179 12.27 -24.06 4.91
N VAL A 180 11.18 -23.42 5.33
CA VAL A 180 9.93 -23.29 4.56
C VAL A 180 10.04 -22.20 3.49
N ASP A 181 10.98 -21.27 3.63
CA ASP A 181 11.19 -20.14 2.69
C ASP A 181 11.31 -20.64 1.24
N TRP A 182 12.04 -21.73 1.01
CA TRP A 182 12.24 -22.33 -0.32
C TRP A 182 10.95 -22.84 -0.96
N LEU A 183 10.04 -23.43 -0.17
CA LEU A 183 8.73 -23.84 -0.65
C LEU A 183 7.84 -22.63 -0.95
N VAL A 184 7.93 -21.60 -0.10
CA VAL A 184 7.16 -20.36 -0.28
C VAL A 184 7.61 -19.59 -1.53
N LEU A 185 8.89 -19.66 -1.90
CA LEU A 185 9.42 -19.06 -3.14
C LEU A 185 8.82 -19.64 -4.43
N ILE A 186 8.22 -20.84 -4.39
CA ILE A 186 7.48 -21.40 -5.53
C ILE A 186 6.28 -20.53 -5.88
N ILE A 187 5.68 -19.85 -4.90
CA ILE A 187 4.48 -19.01 -5.09
C ILE A 187 4.73 -17.84 -6.06
N PRO A 188 5.67 -16.90 -5.79
CA PRO A 188 5.90 -15.77 -6.69
C PRO A 188 6.32 -16.24 -8.08
N VAL A 189 7.17 -17.28 -8.17
CA VAL A 189 7.60 -17.88 -9.43
C VAL A 189 6.40 -18.43 -10.21
N GLY A 190 5.54 -19.22 -9.57
CA GLY A 190 4.34 -19.78 -10.19
C GLY A 190 3.35 -18.71 -10.65
N LEU A 191 3.15 -17.65 -9.86
CA LEU A 191 2.29 -16.51 -10.24
C LEU A 191 2.83 -15.80 -11.48
N VAL A 192 4.15 -15.51 -11.52
CA VAL A 192 4.80 -14.82 -12.64
C VAL A 192 4.82 -15.70 -13.89
N ILE A 193 5.25 -16.96 -13.81
CA ILE A 193 5.25 -17.90 -14.95
C ILE A 193 3.84 -18.02 -15.53
N ARG A 194 2.83 -18.18 -14.68
CA ARG A 194 1.44 -18.26 -15.14
C ARG A 194 1.00 -16.99 -15.87
N GLN A 195 1.39 -15.81 -15.38
CA GLN A 195 1.05 -14.54 -16.03
C GLN A 195 1.82 -14.36 -17.35
N LEU A 196 3.09 -14.80 -17.41
CA LEU A 196 3.91 -14.82 -18.62
C LEU A 196 3.31 -15.73 -19.70
N VAL A 197 2.93 -16.96 -19.34
CA VAL A 197 2.26 -17.90 -20.24
C VAL A 197 0.98 -17.29 -20.79
N ARG A 198 0.17 -16.64 -19.94
CA ARG A 198 -1.06 -15.96 -20.38
C ARG A 198 -0.80 -14.83 -21.36
N TYR A 199 0.24 -14.04 -21.11
CA TYR A 199 0.66 -12.96 -22.00
C TYR A 199 1.17 -13.51 -23.35
N ALA A 200 2.01 -14.53 -23.32
CA ALA A 200 2.59 -15.17 -24.52
C ALA A 200 1.53 -15.82 -25.42
N HIS A 201 0.51 -16.45 -24.83
CA HIS A 201 -0.59 -17.08 -25.58
C HIS A 201 -1.66 -16.08 -26.05
N GLY A 202 -1.43 -14.77 -25.94
CA GLY A 202 -2.38 -13.73 -26.35
C GLY A 202 -3.67 -13.70 -25.52
N SER A 203 -3.68 -14.36 -24.35
CA SER A 203 -4.89 -14.56 -23.56
C SER A 203 -5.10 -13.44 -22.54
N ASN A 204 -6.01 -12.49 -22.82
CA ASN A 204 -6.56 -11.50 -21.88
C ASN A 204 -5.59 -10.96 -20.80
N ALA A 205 -4.29 -10.83 -21.08
CA ALA A 205 -3.26 -10.44 -20.13
C ALA A 205 -2.50 -9.30 -20.79
N ASN A 206 -2.36 -8.20 -20.07
CA ASN A 206 -1.71 -7.00 -20.60
C ASN A 206 -0.33 -6.83 -19.99
N LEU A 207 0.52 -6.10 -20.70
CA LEU A 207 1.90 -5.81 -20.27
C LEU A 207 1.93 -5.16 -18.88
N ALA A 208 1.04 -4.20 -18.61
CA ALA A 208 1.00 -3.51 -17.33
C ALA A 208 0.79 -4.47 -16.13
N SER A 209 -0.13 -5.42 -16.24
CA SER A 209 -0.41 -6.43 -15.21
C SER A 209 0.78 -7.37 -14.98
N LEU A 210 1.48 -7.74 -16.06
CA LEU A 210 2.66 -8.60 -15.99
C LEU A 210 3.81 -7.86 -15.31
N THR A 211 4.11 -6.64 -15.75
CA THR A 211 5.20 -5.84 -15.17
C THR A 211 4.93 -5.49 -13.72
N TYR A 212 3.68 -5.15 -13.38
CA TYR A 212 3.25 -4.96 -11.99
C TYR A 212 3.55 -6.19 -11.13
N LEU A 213 3.10 -7.37 -11.58
CA LEU A 213 3.30 -8.61 -10.85
C LEU A 213 4.78 -8.94 -10.68
N ILE A 214 5.59 -8.80 -11.73
CA ILE A 214 7.04 -9.02 -11.66
C ILE A 214 7.67 -8.07 -10.64
N SER A 215 7.32 -6.79 -10.68
CA SER A 215 7.89 -5.78 -9.78
C SER A 215 7.60 -6.10 -8.30
N VAL A 216 6.33 -6.34 -7.95
CA VAL A 216 5.94 -6.66 -6.56
C VAL A 216 6.51 -8.01 -6.13
N MET A 217 6.38 -9.06 -6.94
CA MET A 217 6.86 -10.39 -6.57
C MET A 217 8.39 -10.44 -6.44
N SER A 218 9.13 -9.72 -7.29
CA SER A 218 10.60 -9.64 -7.18
C SER A 218 11.05 -8.91 -5.92
N LEU A 219 10.41 -7.79 -5.56
CA LEU A 219 10.71 -7.07 -4.32
C LEU A 219 10.46 -7.94 -3.08
N PHE A 220 9.30 -8.60 -3.00
CA PHE A 220 8.98 -9.48 -1.86
C PHE A 220 9.81 -10.77 -1.85
N THR A 221 10.22 -11.28 -3.01
CA THR A 221 11.20 -12.37 -3.10
C THR A 221 12.56 -11.93 -2.56
N ALA A 222 13.03 -10.74 -2.92
CA ALA A 222 14.27 -10.19 -2.38
C ALA A 222 14.19 -10.01 -0.86
N LEU A 223 13.07 -9.52 -0.33
CA LEU A 223 12.83 -9.42 1.13
C LEU A 223 12.89 -10.78 1.82
N LEU A 224 12.28 -11.81 1.23
CA LEU A 224 12.30 -13.16 1.76
C LEU A 224 13.72 -13.71 1.80
N LEU A 225 14.48 -13.56 0.71
CA LEU A 225 15.87 -14.01 0.64
C LEU A 225 16.76 -13.25 1.62
N ALA A 226 16.59 -11.93 1.75
CA ALA A 226 17.32 -11.14 2.75
C ALA A 226 17.02 -11.60 4.19
N SER A 227 15.75 -11.94 4.47
CA SER A 227 15.32 -12.48 5.77
C SER A 227 15.83 -13.91 6.00
N HIS A 228 15.90 -14.72 4.95
CA HIS A 228 16.42 -16.09 5.01
C HIS A 228 17.89 -16.13 5.42
N TYR A 229 18.70 -15.23 4.86
CA TYR A 229 20.10 -15.07 5.21
C TYR A 229 20.32 -14.14 6.42
N GLU A 230 19.26 -13.73 7.11
CA GLU A 230 19.28 -12.86 8.28
C GLU A 230 20.12 -11.57 8.08
N ASN A 231 20.13 -11.08 6.85
CA ASN A 231 20.88 -9.89 6.49
C ASN A 231 20.08 -8.63 6.86
N SER A 232 20.20 -8.21 8.11
CA SER A 232 19.46 -7.08 8.69
C SER A 232 19.55 -5.80 7.84
N GLN A 233 20.72 -5.51 7.26
CA GLN A 233 20.92 -4.34 6.41
C GLN A 233 20.04 -4.40 5.15
N TRP A 234 20.03 -5.54 4.45
CA TRP A 234 19.23 -5.72 3.24
C TRP A 234 17.73 -5.77 3.56
N VAL A 235 17.35 -6.39 4.68
CA VAL A 235 15.95 -6.43 5.14
C VAL A 235 15.43 -5.01 5.36
N VAL A 236 16.20 -4.16 6.04
CA VAL A 236 15.86 -2.75 6.25
C VAL A 236 15.73 -1.99 4.93
N GLN A 237 16.72 -2.08 4.06
CA GLN A 237 16.73 -1.37 2.76
C GLN A 237 15.53 -1.77 1.89
N LEU A 238 15.26 -3.06 1.79
CA LEU A 238 14.16 -3.58 0.99
C LEU A 238 12.81 -3.26 1.64
N ALA A 239 12.72 -3.21 2.97
CA ALA A 239 11.51 -2.79 3.67
C ALA A 239 11.21 -1.31 3.43
N LEU A 240 12.24 -0.46 3.38
CA LEU A 240 12.12 0.93 2.95
C LEU A 240 11.65 1.02 1.49
N ALA A 241 12.26 0.26 0.58
CA ALA A 241 11.86 0.23 -0.82
C ALA A 241 10.40 -0.19 -0.99
N SER A 242 9.96 -1.21 -0.23
CA SER A 242 8.57 -1.66 -0.18
C SER A 242 7.63 -0.61 0.40
N ALA A 243 8.03 0.10 1.44
CA ALA A 243 7.22 1.18 1.99
C ALA A 243 7.05 2.30 0.94
N ILE A 244 8.14 2.70 0.26
CA ILE A 244 8.10 3.78 -0.75
C ILE A 244 7.19 3.37 -1.90
N PHE A 245 7.33 2.12 -2.37
CA PHE A 245 6.44 1.54 -3.36
C PHE A 245 4.99 1.70 -2.92
N HIS A 246 4.64 1.15 -1.75
CA HIS A 246 3.28 1.16 -1.24
C HIS A 246 2.68 2.57 -1.16
N SER A 247 3.45 3.55 -0.70
CA SER A 247 3.00 4.95 -0.58
C SER A 247 2.82 5.62 -1.95
N LEU A 248 3.77 5.47 -2.88
CA LEU A 248 3.65 6.02 -4.24
C LEU A 248 2.46 5.40 -4.97
N GLU A 249 2.32 4.07 -4.87
CA GLU A 249 1.20 3.33 -5.44
C GLU A 249 -0.13 3.85 -4.92
N TYR A 250 -0.28 3.97 -3.59
CA TYR A 250 -1.49 4.49 -2.96
C TYR A 250 -1.86 5.87 -3.51
N MET A 251 -0.91 6.81 -3.48
CA MET A 251 -1.14 8.19 -3.93
C MET A 251 -1.53 8.26 -5.40
N SER A 252 -0.88 7.47 -6.26
CA SER A 252 -1.22 7.39 -7.67
C SER A 252 -2.60 6.79 -7.90
N ILE A 253 -2.99 5.73 -7.18
CA ILE A 253 -4.29 5.09 -7.34
C ILE A 253 -5.42 5.97 -6.81
N VAL A 254 -5.24 6.63 -5.66
CA VAL A 254 -6.21 7.61 -5.14
C VAL A 254 -6.41 8.73 -6.16
N THR A 255 -5.33 9.31 -6.68
CA THR A 255 -5.40 10.35 -7.71
C THR A 255 -6.12 9.87 -8.98
N TRP A 256 -5.81 8.66 -9.44
CA TRP A 256 -6.49 8.03 -10.58
C TRP A 256 -7.99 7.85 -10.33
N SER A 257 -8.37 7.42 -9.14
CA SER A 257 -9.77 7.17 -8.79
C SER A 257 -10.59 8.46 -8.76
N MET A 258 -9.98 9.55 -8.28
CA MET A 258 -10.61 10.87 -8.20
C MET A 258 -10.74 11.52 -9.58
N SER A 259 -9.70 11.43 -10.43
CA SER A 259 -9.73 11.98 -11.80
C SER A 259 -10.75 11.28 -12.71
N ARG A 260 -11.17 10.06 -12.38
CA ARG A 260 -12.22 9.35 -13.12
C ARG A 260 -13.64 9.90 -12.85
N SER A 261 -13.81 10.70 -11.80
CA SER A 261 -15.11 11.26 -11.39
C SER A 261 -15.40 12.65 -11.98
N GLY A 262 -14.47 13.23 -12.74
CA GLY A 262 -14.66 14.50 -13.46
C GLY A 262 -13.88 14.50 -14.77
N ALA A 263 -14.39 15.17 -15.81
CA ALA A 263 -13.75 15.26 -17.12
C ALA A 263 -12.50 16.17 -17.07
N THR A 264 -11.40 15.72 -16.46
CA THR A 264 -10.15 16.50 -16.35
C THR A 264 -9.10 16.05 -17.37
N SER A 265 -8.43 17.02 -18.00
CA SER A 265 -7.36 16.77 -18.98
C SER A 265 -6.09 16.20 -18.31
N GLN A 266 -5.22 15.52 -19.07
CA GLN A 266 -3.97 14.94 -18.55
C GLN A 266 -3.01 15.96 -17.90
N SER A 267 -2.96 17.21 -18.38
CA SER A 267 -2.10 18.23 -17.75
C SER A 267 -2.67 18.69 -16.40
N ALA A 268 -4.00 18.70 -16.25
CA ALA A 268 -4.66 18.96 -14.98
C ALA A 268 -4.40 17.83 -13.96
N ILE A 269 -4.25 16.57 -14.41
CA ILE A 269 -3.91 15.44 -13.54
C ILE A 269 -2.50 15.60 -12.95
N LEU A 270 -1.51 15.99 -13.75
CA LEU A 270 -0.13 16.20 -13.26
C LEU A 270 -0.03 17.42 -12.36
N SER A 271 -0.70 18.53 -12.71
CA SER A 271 -0.75 19.71 -11.84
C SER A 271 -1.44 19.38 -10.51
N HIS A 272 -2.55 18.65 -10.54
CA HIS A 272 -3.24 18.21 -9.33
C HIS A 272 -2.40 17.23 -8.50
N LEU A 273 -1.72 16.27 -9.13
CA LEU A 273 -0.72 15.40 -8.48
C LEU A 273 0.31 16.27 -7.77
N ALA A 274 0.95 17.19 -8.49
CA ALA A 274 1.97 18.06 -7.92
C ALA A 274 1.44 18.89 -6.73
N THR A 275 0.26 19.50 -6.83
CA THR A 275 -0.32 20.30 -5.73
C THR A 275 -0.64 19.45 -4.51
N VAL A 276 -1.24 18.27 -4.71
CA VAL A 276 -1.52 17.32 -3.62
C VAL A 276 -0.23 16.80 -3.00
N TRP A 277 0.80 16.54 -3.80
CA TRP A 277 2.08 16.01 -3.35
C TRP A 277 2.94 17.07 -2.64
N VAL A 278 2.86 18.33 -3.05
CA VAL A 278 3.49 19.45 -2.34
C VAL A 278 2.77 19.72 -1.02
N SER A 279 1.45 19.68 -1.00
CA SER A 279 0.68 19.78 0.25
C SER A 279 0.98 18.61 1.19
N PHE A 280 1.12 17.40 0.63
CA PHE A 280 1.61 16.22 1.32
C PHE A 280 2.97 16.51 1.95
N MET A 281 3.94 17.01 1.18
CA MET A 281 5.29 17.35 1.65
C MET A 281 5.30 18.45 2.73
N ALA A 282 4.41 19.44 2.66
CA ALA A 282 4.35 20.54 3.62
C ALA A 282 3.80 20.09 4.99
N ILE A 283 2.65 19.42 5.02
CA ILE A 283 2.09 18.83 6.25
C ILE A 283 3.09 17.86 6.87
N PHE A 284 3.73 17.11 6.00
CA PHE A 284 4.75 16.14 6.33
C PHE A 284 5.96 16.77 7.06
N ILE A 285 6.53 17.87 6.54
CA ILE A 285 7.65 18.59 7.19
C ILE A 285 7.25 19.04 8.59
N ILE A 286 6.01 19.52 8.76
CA ILE A 286 5.49 19.97 10.05
C ILE A 286 5.40 18.81 11.05
N VAL A 287 4.83 17.67 10.63
CA VAL A 287 4.66 16.47 11.46
C VAL A 287 6.01 15.88 11.88
N ILE A 288 7.00 15.82 10.98
CA ILE A 288 8.37 15.41 11.34
C ILE A 288 9.03 16.44 12.26
N GLY A 289 8.93 17.73 11.95
CA GLY A 289 9.54 18.77 12.78
C GLY A 289 9.04 18.69 14.22
N LEU A 290 7.73 18.50 14.39
CA LEU A 290 7.09 18.28 15.69
C LEU A 290 7.51 16.94 16.32
N GLY A 291 7.54 15.86 15.55
CA GLY A 291 7.95 14.54 16.04
C GLY A 291 9.38 14.53 16.54
N ASN A 292 10.32 15.05 15.77
CA ASN A 292 11.73 15.14 16.14
C ASN A 292 11.95 16.08 17.34
N TYR A 293 11.20 17.18 17.41
CA TYR A 293 11.20 18.06 18.57
C TYR A 293 10.71 17.33 19.83
N LEU A 294 9.58 16.61 19.76
CA LEU A 294 9.06 15.84 20.89
C LEU A 294 10.03 14.73 21.34
N LEU A 295 10.66 14.05 20.39
CA LEU A 295 11.68 13.03 20.65
C LEU A 295 12.89 13.61 21.38
N SER A 296 13.41 14.75 20.92
CA SER A 296 14.54 15.44 21.58
C SER A 296 14.21 15.91 23.00
N ARG A 297 12.93 16.00 23.35
CA ARG A 297 12.44 16.42 24.68
C ARG A 297 12.02 15.24 25.56
N GLY A 298 12.27 14.00 25.14
CA GLY A 298 11.99 12.79 25.91
C GLY A 298 10.56 12.26 25.78
N TYR A 299 9.74 12.82 24.88
CA TYR A 299 8.34 12.41 24.69
C TYR A 299 8.15 11.25 23.69
N PHE A 300 9.11 10.31 23.61
CA PHE A 300 9.05 9.19 22.67
C PHE A 300 7.76 8.37 22.79
N GLU A 301 7.42 7.96 24.02
CA GLU A 301 6.24 7.13 24.26
C GLU A 301 4.92 7.85 23.92
N PHE A 302 4.87 9.15 24.19
CA PHE A 302 3.72 9.98 23.84
C PHE A 302 3.57 10.11 22.32
N TRP A 303 4.67 10.29 21.60
CA TRP A 303 4.67 10.33 20.14
C TRP A 303 4.22 9.00 19.51
N VAL A 304 4.70 7.86 20.02
CA VAL A 304 4.27 6.53 19.59
C VAL A 304 2.78 6.33 19.86
N PHE A 305 2.29 6.75 21.02
CA PHE A 305 0.88 6.66 21.38
C PHE A 305 -0.03 7.41 20.39
N ILE A 306 0.32 8.65 20.06
CA ILE A 306 -0.42 9.44 19.07
C ILE A 306 -0.42 8.75 17.70
N ASN A 307 0.73 8.24 17.26
CA ASN A 307 0.83 7.55 15.96
C ASN A 307 -0.04 6.29 15.90
N ILE A 308 -0.13 5.53 16.99
CA ILE A 308 -1.01 4.35 17.08
C ILE A 308 -2.49 4.77 16.95
N ILE A 309 -2.91 5.83 17.66
CA ILE A 309 -4.28 6.35 17.56
C ILE A 309 -4.60 6.75 16.11
N VAL A 310 -3.71 7.52 15.49
CA VAL A 310 -3.87 7.96 14.11
C VAL A 310 -3.91 6.77 13.15
N ALA A 311 -3.09 5.75 13.38
CA ALA A 311 -3.05 4.57 12.54
C ALA A 311 -4.37 3.79 12.58
N PHE A 312 -4.89 3.48 13.77
CA PHE A 312 -6.20 2.83 13.89
C PHE A 312 -7.32 3.67 13.30
N TRP A 313 -7.25 4.99 13.47
CA TRP A 313 -8.25 5.88 12.89
C TRP A 313 -8.21 5.85 11.37
N HIS A 314 -7.02 5.90 10.79
CA HIS A 314 -6.80 5.73 9.35
C HIS A 314 -7.37 4.40 8.85
N TYR A 315 -7.16 3.30 9.56
CA TYR A 315 -7.64 1.97 9.15
C TYR A 315 -9.15 1.87 9.01
N CYS A 316 -9.91 2.53 9.88
CA CYS A 316 -11.36 2.60 9.76
C CYS A 316 -11.79 3.26 8.43
N PHE A 317 -11.05 4.28 7.98
CA PHE A 317 -11.37 5.04 6.77
C PHE A 317 -10.80 4.45 5.49
N ASP A 318 -9.64 3.81 5.56
CA ASP A 318 -9.02 3.14 4.41
C ASP A 318 -10.00 2.09 3.82
N GLY A 319 -10.59 1.24 4.68
CA GLY A 319 -11.62 0.27 4.26
C GLY A 319 -12.88 0.90 3.64
N MET A 320 -13.18 2.17 3.93
CA MET A 320 -14.32 2.91 3.38
C MET A 320 -14.00 3.55 2.03
N ILE A 321 -12.74 3.92 1.76
CA ILE A 321 -12.30 4.49 0.49
C ILE A 321 -12.27 3.41 -0.60
N TRP A 322 -11.79 2.19 -0.27
CA TRP A 322 -11.65 1.09 -1.23
C TRP A 322 -12.96 0.36 -1.60
N LYS A 323 -14.02 0.53 -0.80
CA LYS A 323 -15.35 0.00 -1.14
C LYS A 323 -16.03 0.90 -2.16
N SER A 324 -15.80 0.63 -3.45
CA SER A 324 -16.63 1.21 -4.52
C SER A 324 -18.10 0.84 -4.28
N ARG A 325 -19.00 1.83 -4.26
CA ARG A 325 -20.44 1.57 -4.26
C ARG A 325 -20.74 0.70 -5.47
N LYS A 326 -21.43 -0.44 -5.26
CA LYS A 326 -22.12 -1.09 -6.38
C LYS A 326 -22.94 0.02 -7.07
N PRO A 327 -22.86 0.16 -8.40
CA PRO A 327 -23.80 1.04 -9.08
C PRO A 327 -25.18 0.62 -8.61
N LYS A 328 -25.97 1.55 -8.07
CA LYS A 328 -27.40 1.32 -7.88
C LYS A 328 -27.86 0.81 -9.24
N SER A 329 -28.35 -0.42 -9.33
CA SER A 329 -29.06 -0.82 -10.54
C SER A 329 -30.18 0.19 -10.64
N THR A 330 -30.07 1.13 -11.58
CA THR A 330 -31.21 1.89 -12.02
C THR A 330 -32.18 0.81 -12.45
N SER A 331 -33.21 0.59 -11.64
CA SER A 331 -34.28 -0.33 -11.96
C SER A 331 -34.78 0.09 -13.33
N ALA A 332 -34.46 -0.72 -14.33
CA ALA A 332 -35.11 -0.67 -15.62
C ALA A 332 -36.57 -1.05 -15.35
N ASN A 333 -37.37 -0.03 -15.05
CA ASN A 333 -38.84 -0.01 -15.03
C ASN A 333 -39.23 1.48 -14.93
N ALA A 334 -38.95 2.21 -16.00
CA ALA A 334 -39.60 3.47 -16.33
C ALA A 334 -39.88 3.47 -17.84
N VAL A 335 -40.57 2.43 -18.30
CA VAL A 335 -41.38 2.42 -19.50
C VAL A 335 -42.71 1.80 -19.08
N ALA A 336 -43.81 2.48 -19.41
CA ALA A 336 -45.21 2.23 -19.04
C ALA A 336 -45.74 3.01 -17.82
N ALA A 337 -46.05 4.29 -18.04
CA ALA A 337 -47.33 4.88 -17.69
C ALA A 337 -47.65 5.98 -18.71
#